data_AF-A0A7W5ZFF1-F1
#
_entry.id   AF-A0A7W5ZFF1-F1
#
_cell.length_a   1.000
_cell.length_b   1.000
_cell.length_c   1.000
_cell.angle_alpha   90.00
_cell.angle_beta   90.00
_cell.angle_gamma   90.00
#
_symmetry.space_group_name_H-M   'P 1'
#
loop_
_entity.id
_entity.type
_entity.pdbx_description
1 polymer ?
#
loop_
_entity_poly.entity_id
_entity_poly.type
_entity_poly.pdbx_seq_one_letter_code
_entity_poly.pdbx_strand_id
1 'polypeptide(L)'
;MTFFGNLALLLALIGYFSLATMAGKPTPGGDAGVGHAFALLFAYAAVAVGITIATALVFWKGGLGWVSEKPSLRNALVVLGWTSVMVFSFFAAMNGDGGAPWIMRFLGKYVAVWALPPLLVVGFVLVNPWLQSVIPNVIWQWALKGTVVFCAVCCLAIIGEWLANIPVQAAQRAEAATNEEVQRKQQFLKEIENTDAQTSLVTILVFTNKYQDTEVRNAALAKIKSNPQWQQYLVSRLETPWAGEVFAFLADNDVPDKSLFFRSIEKGILEMAKQFEDGMRRTHTFYDGQFYSETEDVLETIAKFEGSEINYVPAVRKLRAALDTPLESYQNRANLRCIPVLDKWLKKHAH
;
A
#
# COMPACT_ATOMS: atom_id res chain seq x y z
N MET A 1 17.50 -30.96 30.24
CA MET A 1 16.57 -29.85 30.59
C MET A 1 17.30 -28.59 31.06
N THR A 2 18.12 -28.63 32.11
CA THR A 2 18.85 -27.43 32.61
C THR A 2 19.87 -26.87 31.60
N PHE A 3 20.61 -27.74 30.91
CA PHE A 3 21.50 -27.33 29.81
C PHE A 3 20.77 -26.53 28.71
N PHE A 4 19.67 -27.06 28.18
CA PHE A 4 18.86 -26.38 27.16
C PHE A 4 18.23 -25.07 27.67
N GLY A 5 17.80 -25.01 28.93
CA GLY A 5 17.31 -23.78 29.54
C GLY A 5 18.39 -22.70 29.64
N ASN A 6 19.63 -23.08 30.01
CA ASN A 6 20.75 -22.15 30.06
C ASN A 6 21.16 -21.68 28.66
N LEU A 7 21.12 -22.56 27.65
CA LEU A 7 21.38 -22.17 26.26
C LEU A 7 20.33 -21.16 25.75
N ALA A 8 19.06 -21.37 26.08
CA ALA A 8 17.99 -20.44 25.73
C ALA A 8 18.14 -19.08 26.43
N LEU A 9 18.52 -19.07 27.71
CA LEU A 9 18.82 -17.85 28.44
C LEU A 9 20.07 -17.13 27.91
N LEU A 10 21.08 -17.87 27.46
CA LEU A 10 22.26 -17.30 26.81
C LEU A 10 21.89 -16.58 25.51
N LEU A 11 21.05 -17.19 24.67
CA LEU A 11 20.51 -16.55 23.47
C LEU A 11 19.78 -15.24 23.82
N ALA A 12 18.91 -15.29 24.84
CA ALA A 12 18.20 -14.10 25.29
C ALA A 12 19.14 -13.03 25.85
N LEU A 13 20.20 -13.42 26.54
CA LEU A 13 21.21 -12.51 27.07
C LEU A 13 21.99 -11.81 25.96
N ILE A 14 22.39 -12.54 24.91
CA ILE A 14 23.05 -11.97 23.72
C ILE A 14 22.11 -10.96 23.04
N GLY A 15 20.85 -11.34 22.82
CA GLY A 15 19.85 -10.43 22.26
C GLY A 15 19.65 -9.18 23.13
N TYR A 16 19.59 -9.34 24.45
CA TYR A 16 19.44 -8.24 25.40
C TYR A 16 20.62 -7.26 25.32
N PHE A 17 21.87 -7.75 25.30
CA PHE A 17 23.03 -6.87 25.16
C PHE A 17 23.04 -6.16 23.80
N SER A 18 22.64 -6.85 22.72
CA SER A 18 22.48 -6.22 21.42
C SER A 18 21.44 -5.09 21.45
N LEU A 19 20.29 -5.29 22.11
CA LEU A 19 19.30 -4.22 22.31
C LEU A 19 19.84 -3.08 23.17
N ALA A 20 20.48 -3.40 24.30
CA ALA A 20 21.02 -2.40 25.22
C ALA A 20 22.10 -1.52 24.58
N THR A 21 22.95 -2.09 23.71
CA THR A 21 23.96 -1.31 22.97
C THR A 21 23.38 -0.39 21.90
N MET A 22 22.13 -0.63 21.49
CA MET A 22 21.44 0.15 20.48
C MET A 22 20.42 1.12 21.08
N ALA A 23 19.96 0.85 22.31
CA ALA A 23 19.02 1.70 23.03
C ALA A 23 19.53 3.14 23.15
N GLY A 24 18.69 4.10 22.77
CA GLY A 24 18.96 5.53 22.86
C GLY A 24 19.87 6.11 21.78
N LYS A 25 20.39 5.30 20.85
CA LYS A 25 21.11 5.80 19.67
C LYS A 25 20.13 6.34 18.62
N PRO A 26 20.44 7.45 17.93
CA PRO A 26 19.60 7.93 16.84
C PRO A 26 19.63 6.94 15.67
N THR A 27 18.49 6.74 15.00
CA THR A 27 18.45 5.94 13.77
C THR A 27 19.25 6.60 12.65
N PRO A 28 20.15 5.87 11.99
CA PRO A 28 20.82 6.36 10.79
C PRO A 28 19.80 6.62 9.67
N GLY A 29 20.08 7.59 8.79
CA GLY A 29 19.30 7.81 7.57
C GLY A 29 19.67 6.83 6.44
N GLY A 30 18.80 6.74 5.42
CA GLY A 30 19.03 5.93 4.22
C GLY A 30 19.12 4.42 4.49
N ASP A 31 19.95 3.72 3.72
CA ASP A 31 20.12 2.25 3.79
C ASP A 31 20.60 1.77 5.17
N ALA A 32 21.38 2.60 5.88
CA ALA A 32 21.84 2.31 7.24
C ALA A 32 20.69 2.29 8.26
N GLY A 33 19.60 3.01 8.00
CA GLY A 33 18.38 2.99 8.81
C GLY A 33 17.64 1.66 8.70
N VAL A 34 17.55 1.10 7.49
CA VAL A 34 16.95 -0.23 7.25
C VAL A 34 17.75 -1.32 7.97
N GLY A 35 19.07 -1.27 7.86
CA GLY A 35 19.96 -2.18 8.60
C GLY A 35 19.79 -2.07 10.13
N HIS A 36 19.64 -0.86 10.65
CA HIS A 36 19.37 -0.61 12.07
C HIS A 36 18.03 -1.22 12.53
N ALA A 37 16.97 -1.06 11.73
CA ALA A 37 15.66 -1.65 12.02
C ALA A 37 15.69 -3.19 12.06
N PHE A 38 16.36 -3.83 11.09
CA PHE A 38 16.54 -5.28 11.09
C PHE A 38 17.36 -5.76 12.29
N ALA A 39 18.43 -5.04 12.65
CA ALA A 39 19.22 -5.37 13.83
C ALA A 39 18.38 -5.34 15.11
N LEU A 40 17.51 -4.33 15.29
CA LEU A 40 16.58 -4.24 16.43
C LEU A 40 15.64 -5.44 16.46
N LEU A 41 15.06 -5.78 15.30
CA LEU A 41 14.10 -6.87 15.16
C LEU A 41 14.74 -8.23 15.49
N PHE A 42 15.93 -8.52 14.95
CA PHE A 42 16.62 -9.78 15.23
C PHE A 42 17.12 -9.89 16.67
N ALA A 43 17.64 -8.80 17.23
CA ALA A 43 18.05 -8.76 18.64
C ALA A 43 16.85 -9.02 19.57
N TYR A 44 15.71 -8.40 19.28
CA TYR A 44 14.47 -8.62 20.01
C TYR A 44 13.91 -10.04 19.83
N ALA A 45 13.97 -10.59 18.61
CA ALA A 45 13.56 -11.96 18.36
C ALA A 45 14.39 -12.96 19.17
N ALA A 46 15.70 -12.76 19.28
CA ALA A 46 16.58 -13.60 20.11
C ALA A 46 16.17 -13.57 21.60
N VAL A 47 15.85 -12.39 22.13
CA VAL A 47 15.31 -12.21 23.49
C VAL A 47 13.99 -12.98 23.66
N ALA A 48 13.01 -12.72 22.80
CA ALA A 48 11.68 -13.30 22.87
C ALA A 48 11.73 -14.83 22.78
N VAL A 49 12.46 -15.38 21.81
CA VAL A 49 12.61 -16.83 21.62
C VAL A 49 13.33 -17.47 22.81
N GLY A 50 14.45 -16.91 23.25
CA GLY A 50 15.22 -17.47 24.36
C GLY A 50 14.44 -17.49 25.68
N ILE A 51 13.75 -16.40 26.01
CA ILE A 51 12.89 -16.34 27.19
C ILE A 51 11.70 -17.30 27.06
N THR A 52 11.05 -17.37 25.89
CA THR A 52 9.91 -18.29 25.67
C THR A 52 10.31 -19.73 25.91
N ILE A 53 11.43 -20.16 25.34
CA ILE A 53 11.94 -21.53 25.51
C ILE A 53 12.29 -21.78 26.99
N ALA A 54 12.98 -20.85 27.66
CA ALA A 54 13.31 -20.99 29.08
C ALA A 54 12.05 -21.07 29.95
N THR A 55 11.05 -20.21 29.73
CA THR A 55 9.77 -20.23 30.44
C THR A 55 9.01 -21.52 30.19
N ALA A 56 8.96 -22.03 28.96
CA ALA A 56 8.32 -23.30 28.63
C ALA A 56 8.98 -24.50 29.35
N LEU A 57 10.32 -24.53 29.41
CA LEU A 57 11.05 -25.56 30.13
C LEU A 57 10.82 -25.51 31.65
N VAL A 58 10.74 -24.31 32.24
CA VAL A 58 10.39 -24.13 33.66
C VAL A 58 8.93 -24.55 33.91
N PHE A 59 8.03 -24.23 32.98
CA PHE A 59 6.63 -24.61 33.04
C PHE A 59 6.46 -26.13 33.03
N TRP A 60 7.12 -26.85 32.12
CA TRP A 60 7.08 -28.32 32.06
C TRP A 60 7.64 -29.00 33.32
N LYS A 61 8.59 -28.36 34.02
CA LYS A 61 9.11 -28.86 35.31
C LYS A 61 8.20 -28.55 36.50
N GLY A 62 7.13 -27.78 36.33
CA GLY A 62 6.27 -27.33 37.43
C GLY A 62 6.88 -26.23 38.30
N GLY A 63 7.95 -25.55 37.85
CA GLY A 63 8.68 -24.55 38.65
C GLY A 63 7.92 -23.24 38.93
N LEU A 64 6.68 -23.11 38.46
CA LEU A 64 5.85 -21.90 38.60
C LEU A 64 4.73 -22.06 39.63
N GLY A 65 4.75 -23.11 40.45
CA GLY A 65 3.73 -23.36 41.49
C GLY A 65 3.53 -22.20 42.48
N TRP A 66 4.55 -21.37 42.69
CA TRP A 66 4.52 -20.20 43.57
C TRP A 66 3.69 -19.02 43.04
N VAL A 67 3.30 -19.03 41.75
CA VAL A 67 2.48 -17.95 41.14
C VAL A 67 1.02 -18.08 41.54
N SER A 68 0.46 -19.30 41.50
CA SER A 68 -0.88 -19.60 41.98
C SER A 68 -1.03 -21.11 42.18
N GLU A 69 -1.78 -21.50 43.20
CA GLU A 69 -2.15 -22.89 43.49
C GLU A 69 -3.07 -23.47 42.42
N LYS A 70 -3.94 -22.64 41.82
CA LYS A 70 -4.86 -23.06 40.75
C LYS A 70 -4.12 -23.12 39.40
N PRO A 71 -4.04 -24.29 38.73
CA PRO A 71 -3.27 -24.42 37.49
C PRO A 71 -3.75 -23.51 36.35
N SER A 72 -5.07 -23.37 36.16
CA SER A 72 -5.63 -22.51 35.11
C SER A 72 -5.27 -21.03 35.29
N LEU A 73 -5.43 -20.52 36.52
CA LEU A 73 -5.08 -19.14 36.87
C LEU A 73 -3.57 -18.89 36.77
N ARG A 74 -2.75 -19.83 37.25
CA ARG A 74 -1.29 -19.77 37.10
C ARG A 74 -0.88 -19.61 35.64
N ASN A 75 -1.42 -20.45 34.77
CA ASN A 75 -1.05 -20.46 33.35
C ASN A 75 -1.47 -19.13 32.68
N ALA A 76 -2.67 -18.65 32.96
CA ALA A 76 -3.15 -17.36 32.45
C ALA A 76 -2.26 -16.19 32.91
N LEU A 77 -1.92 -16.13 34.20
CA LEU A 77 -1.05 -15.08 34.74
C LEU A 77 0.36 -15.10 34.15
N VAL A 78 0.92 -16.30 33.93
CA VAL A 78 2.25 -16.45 33.31
C VAL A 78 2.23 -15.98 31.85
N VAL A 79 1.21 -16.37 31.07
CA VAL A 79 1.08 -15.95 29.67
C VAL A 79 0.84 -14.44 29.56
N LEU A 80 -0.07 -13.90 30.38
CA LEU A 80 -0.36 -12.47 30.41
C LEU A 80 0.88 -11.68 30.82
N GLY A 81 1.55 -12.07 31.91
CA GLY A 81 2.74 -11.39 32.39
C GLY A 81 3.90 -11.45 31.41
N TRP A 82 4.13 -12.60 30.78
CA TRP A 82 5.13 -12.74 29.71
C TRP A 82 4.80 -11.81 28.53
N THR A 83 3.55 -11.83 28.06
CA THR A 83 3.11 -10.97 26.95
C THR A 83 3.26 -9.50 27.27
N SER A 84 2.88 -9.07 28.48
CA SER A 84 3.04 -7.69 28.93
C SER A 84 4.50 -7.25 28.93
N VAL A 85 5.41 -8.07 29.47
CA VAL A 85 6.85 -7.74 29.49
C VAL A 85 7.41 -7.67 28.06
N MET A 86 7.03 -8.59 27.17
CA MET A 86 7.43 -8.58 25.77
C MET A 86 6.95 -7.30 25.08
N VAL A 87 5.63 -7.05 25.04
CA VAL A 87 5.05 -5.86 24.39
C VAL A 87 5.68 -4.57 24.94
N PHE A 88 5.81 -4.47 26.26
CA PHE A 88 6.47 -3.33 26.89
C PHE A 88 7.92 -3.15 26.42
N SER A 89 8.73 -4.21 26.47
CA SER A 89 10.14 -4.16 26.09
C SER A 89 10.35 -3.87 24.59
N PHE A 90 9.45 -4.32 23.72
CA PHE A 90 9.45 -4.00 22.30
C PHE A 90 9.29 -2.49 22.07
N PHE A 91 8.23 -1.89 22.61
CA PHE A 91 8.00 -0.45 22.46
C PHE A 91 9.07 0.38 23.17
N ALA A 92 9.62 -0.11 24.28
CA ALA A 92 10.72 0.55 24.95
C ALA A 92 12.02 0.54 24.10
N ALA A 93 12.27 -0.51 23.32
CA ALA A 93 13.41 -0.58 22.41
C ALA A 93 13.26 0.39 21.22
N MET A 94 12.03 0.74 20.86
CA MET A 94 11.70 1.65 19.75
C MET A 94 11.56 3.13 20.17
N ASN A 95 11.89 3.50 21.42
CA ASN A 95 11.64 4.83 21.98
C ASN A 95 12.53 5.98 21.44
N GLY A 96 13.16 5.79 20.28
CA GLY A 96 14.06 6.75 19.62
C GLY A 96 13.39 7.68 18.61
N ASP A 97 12.35 7.21 17.90
CA ASP A 97 12.01 7.75 16.57
C ASP A 97 10.61 8.37 16.46
N GLY A 98 10.12 9.02 17.52
CA GLY A 98 8.86 9.78 17.48
C GLY A 98 7.56 8.95 17.39
N GLY A 99 7.65 7.68 16.99
CA GLY A 99 6.52 6.74 16.89
C GLY A 99 6.21 5.96 18.18
N ALA A 100 6.95 6.17 19.26
CA ALA A 100 6.75 5.44 20.51
C ALA A 100 5.53 5.96 21.29
N PRO A 101 4.76 5.08 21.95
CA PRO A 101 3.66 5.48 22.82
C PRO A 101 4.08 6.55 23.85
N TRP A 102 3.18 7.47 24.21
CA TRP A 102 3.45 8.56 25.15
C TRP A 102 4.06 8.08 26.46
N ILE A 103 3.60 6.93 26.98
CA ILE A 103 4.11 6.37 28.23
C ILE A 103 5.58 5.97 28.10
N MET A 104 6.01 5.49 26.93
CA MET A 104 7.41 5.19 26.66
C MET A 104 8.22 6.48 26.57
N ARG A 105 7.70 7.49 25.87
CA ARG A 105 8.33 8.81 25.77
C ARG A 105 8.54 9.43 27.16
N PHE A 106 7.55 9.29 28.05
CA PHE A 106 7.62 9.75 29.44
C PHE A 106 8.67 8.99 30.25
N LEU A 107 8.70 7.66 30.16
CA LEU A 107 9.65 6.83 30.91
C LEU A 107 11.10 6.97 30.39
N GLY A 108 11.28 7.38 29.12
CA GLY A 108 12.57 7.73 28.54
C GLY A 108 13.30 6.61 27.80
N LYS A 109 14.43 6.94 27.17
CA LYS A 109 15.13 6.09 26.18
C LYS A 109 15.79 4.82 26.75
N TYR A 110 15.97 4.73 28.07
CA TYR A 110 16.67 3.62 28.72
C TYR A 110 15.74 2.56 29.31
N VAL A 111 14.42 2.69 29.10
CA VAL A 111 13.41 1.86 29.76
C VAL A 111 13.47 0.38 29.37
N ALA A 112 13.86 0.07 28.14
CA ALA A 112 14.06 -1.30 27.67
C ALA A 112 15.16 -2.04 28.44
N VAL A 113 16.14 -1.30 28.95
CA VAL A 113 17.28 -1.83 29.71
C VAL A 113 16.84 -2.33 31.09
N TRP A 114 15.70 -1.87 31.62
CA TRP A 114 15.28 -2.18 33.00
C TRP A 114 14.25 -3.31 33.11
N ALA A 115 13.44 -3.57 32.08
CA ALA A 115 12.36 -4.57 32.17
C ALA A 115 12.81 -6.02 31.92
N LEU A 116 13.85 -6.22 31.12
CA LEU A 116 14.34 -7.56 30.73
C LEU A 116 15.27 -8.22 31.77
N PRO A 117 16.16 -7.51 32.49
CA PRO A 117 17.07 -8.14 33.46
C PRO A 117 16.37 -8.92 34.58
N PRO A 118 15.29 -8.43 35.22
CA PRO A 118 14.56 -9.21 36.23
C PRO A 118 14.07 -10.55 35.67
N LEU A 119 13.60 -10.58 34.43
CA LEU A 119 13.11 -11.78 33.76
C LEU A 119 14.25 -12.77 33.46
N LEU A 120 15.40 -12.28 33.02
CA LEU A 120 16.60 -13.10 32.78
C LEU A 120 17.14 -13.70 34.09
N VAL A 121 17.24 -12.89 35.15
CA VAL A 121 17.71 -13.33 36.47
C VAL A 121 16.77 -14.40 37.04
N VAL A 122 15.47 -14.16 37.02
CA VAL A 122 14.48 -15.11 37.55
C VAL A 122 14.45 -16.38 36.69
N GLY A 123 14.55 -16.25 35.37
CA GLY A 123 14.70 -17.40 34.47
C GLY A 123 15.91 -18.25 34.83
N PHE A 124 17.06 -17.62 35.11
CA PHE A 124 18.29 -18.31 35.49
C PHE A 124 18.14 -19.06 36.84
N VAL A 125 17.51 -18.43 37.83
CA VAL A 125 17.20 -19.08 39.13
C VAL A 125 16.23 -20.25 38.97
N LEU A 126 15.22 -20.12 38.11
CA LEU A 126 14.21 -21.16 37.90
C LEU A 126 14.73 -22.34 37.06
N VAL A 127 15.66 -22.10 36.14
CA VAL A 127 16.29 -23.15 35.33
C VAL A 127 17.30 -23.98 36.14
N ASN A 128 17.96 -23.36 37.14
CA ASN A 128 19.03 -23.95 37.95
C ASN A 128 18.60 -24.13 39.43
N PRO A 129 18.14 -25.33 39.84
CA PRO A 129 17.56 -25.54 41.17
C PRO A 129 18.50 -25.23 42.35
N TRP A 130 19.81 -25.40 42.19
CA TRP A 130 20.79 -25.09 43.23
C TRP A 130 20.81 -23.59 43.61
N LEU A 131 20.40 -22.69 42.71
CA LEU A 131 20.29 -21.26 43.01
C LEU A 131 19.10 -20.96 43.92
N GLN A 132 18.05 -21.79 43.88
CA GLN A 132 16.87 -21.61 44.72
C GLN A 132 17.17 -21.91 46.20
N SER A 133 18.21 -22.71 46.48
CA SER A 133 18.71 -22.92 47.85
C SER A 133 19.62 -21.80 48.35
N VAL A 134 20.15 -20.95 47.46
CA VAL A 134 21.12 -19.90 47.82
C VAL A 134 20.47 -18.52 47.85
N ILE A 135 19.52 -18.26 46.95
CA ILE A 135 18.88 -16.95 46.78
C ILE A 135 17.49 -16.99 47.44
N PRO A 136 17.21 -16.12 48.43
CA PRO A 136 15.90 -16.04 49.06
C PRO A 136 14.76 -15.85 48.06
N ASN A 137 13.74 -16.70 48.15
CA ASN A 137 12.58 -16.70 47.24
C ASN A 137 11.88 -15.35 47.13
N VAL A 138 11.83 -14.62 48.23
CA VAL A 138 11.22 -13.29 48.32
C VAL A 138 11.86 -12.32 47.31
N ILE A 139 13.19 -12.31 47.20
CA ILE A 139 13.90 -11.29 46.42
C ILE A 139 13.58 -11.39 44.93
N TRP A 140 13.73 -12.56 44.34
CA TRP A 140 13.50 -12.74 42.90
C TRP A 140 12.01 -12.78 42.54
N GLN A 141 11.13 -13.27 43.44
CA GLN A 141 9.68 -13.26 43.20
C GLN A 141 9.09 -11.85 43.21
N TRP A 142 9.47 -11.02 44.17
CA TRP A 142 8.99 -9.63 44.23
C TRP A 142 9.52 -8.80 43.07
N ALA A 143 10.79 -8.99 42.69
CA ALA A 143 11.35 -8.35 41.50
C ALA A 143 10.51 -8.70 40.25
N LEU A 144 10.22 -9.98 40.01
CA LEU A 144 9.42 -10.40 38.85
C LEU A 144 7.99 -9.86 38.90
N LYS A 145 7.31 -9.98 40.05
CA LYS A 145 5.93 -9.49 40.21
C LYS A 145 5.85 -7.98 39.97
N GLY A 146 6.78 -7.21 40.53
CA GLY A 146 6.86 -5.77 40.35
C GLY A 146 7.05 -5.40 38.88
N THR A 147 7.99 -6.04 38.19
CA THR A 147 8.22 -5.83 36.75
C THR A 147 6.99 -6.16 35.92
N VAL A 148 6.34 -7.31 36.16
CA VAL A 148 5.15 -7.72 35.41
C VAL A 148 4.00 -6.74 35.61
N VAL A 149 3.71 -6.33 36.85
CA VAL A 149 2.64 -5.36 37.14
C VAL A 149 2.93 -4.01 36.48
N PHE A 150 4.17 -3.53 36.58
CA PHE A 150 4.58 -2.29 35.94
C PHE A 150 4.42 -2.34 34.41
N CYS A 151 4.90 -3.41 33.77
CA CYS A 151 4.74 -3.61 32.34
C CYS A 151 3.26 -3.70 31.93
N ALA A 152 2.43 -4.42 32.71
CA ALA A 152 1.01 -4.55 32.44
C ALA A 152 0.27 -3.20 32.50
N VAL A 153 0.55 -2.37 33.52
CA VAL A 153 -0.02 -1.02 33.63
C VAL A 153 0.40 -0.14 32.46
N CYS A 154 1.67 -0.21 32.04
CA CYS A 154 2.15 0.52 30.89
C CYS A 154 1.49 0.04 29.59
N CYS A 155 1.30 -1.27 29.40
CA CYS A 155 0.57 -1.82 28.26
C CYS A 155 -0.88 -1.31 28.21
N LEU A 156 -1.57 -1.18 29.35
CA LEU A 156 -2.91 -0.57 29.39
C LEU A 156 -2.88 0.90 28.94
N ALA A 157 -1.86 1.66 29.32
CA ALA A 157 -1.69 3.04 28.84
C ALA A 157 -1.42 3.10 27.33
N ILE A 158 -0.62 2.17 26.77
CA ILE A 158 -0.38 2.04 25.33
C ILE A 158 -1.70 1.74 24.59
N ILE A 159 -2.49 0.79 25.09
CA ILE A 159 -3.79 0.44 24.51
C ILE A 159 -4.75 1.65 24.57
N GLY A 160 -4.76 2.37 25.69
CA GLY A 160 -5.55 3.59 25.85
C GLY A 160 -5.20 4.67 24.83
N GLU A 161 -3.91 4.93 24.60
CA GLU A 161 -3.45 5.85 23.56
C GLU A 161 -3.84 5.38 22.16
N TRP A 162 -3.66 4.08 21.88
CA TRP A 162 -4.06 3.52 20.59
C TRP A 162 -5.55 3.71 20.32
N LEU A 163 -6.42 3.38 21.29
CA LEU A 163 -7.87 3.57 21.18
C LEU A 163 -8.26 5.05 21.03
N ALA A 164 -7.61 5.95 21.76
CA ALA A 164 -7.87 7.40 21.66
C ALA A 164 -7.46 7.98 20.29
N ASN A 165 -6.44 7.40 19.65
CA ASN A 165 -5.92 7.88 18.37
C ASN A 165 -6.70 7.37 17.14
N ILE A 166 -7.52 6.31 17.26
CA ILE A 166 -8.36 5.81 16.16
C ILE A 166 -9.21 6.91 15.51
N PRO A 167 -10.06 7.66 16.25
CA PRO A 167 -10.89 8.70 15.64
C PRO A 167 -10.06 9.87 15.07
N VAL A 168 -8.96 10.22 15.73
CA VAL A 168 -8.06 11.30 15.28
C VAL A 168 -7.42 10.93 13.93
N GLN A 169 -6.91 9.71 13.78
CA GLN A 169 -6.34 9.24 12.52
C GLN A 169 -7.39 9.13 11.42
N ALA A 170 -8.61 8.71 11.75
CA ALA A 170 -9.71 8.67 10.78
C ALA A 170 -10.07 10.07 10.27
N ALA A 171 -10.16 11.06 11.16
CA ALA A 171 -10.41 12.46 10.80
C ALA A 171 -9.27 13.03 9.95
N GLN A 172 -8.00 12.80 10.34
CA GLN A 172 -6.83 13.23 9.59
C GLN A 172 -6.77 12.63 8.18
N ARG A 173 -7.15 11.36 8.01
CA ARG A 173 -7.22 10.73 6.68
C ARG A 173 -8.33 11.32 5.82
N ALA A 174 -9.49 11.63 6.40
CA ALA A 174 -10.58 12.28 5.68
C ALA A 174 -10.19 13.70 5.24
N GLU A 175 -9.53 14.46 6.12
CA GLU A 175 -9.02 15.79 5.82
C GLU A 175 -7.92 15.74 4.74
N ALA A 176 -6.98 14.79 4.85
CA ALA A 176 -5.94 14.58 3.83
C ALA A 176 -6.55 14.23 2.46
N ALA A 177 -7.53 13.34 2.40
CA ALA A 177 -8.22 13.02 1.15
C ALA A 177 -8.88 14.25 0.53
N THR A 178 -9.55 15.07 1.34
CA THR A 178 -10.18 16.31 0.88
C THR A 178 -9.14 17.31 0.36
N ASN A 179 -8.04 17.47 1.09
CA ASN A 179 -6.96 18.37 0.70
C ASN A 179 -6.24 17.91 -0.58
N GLU A 180 -6.03 16.60 -0.74
CA GLU A 180 -5.46 16.03 -1.96
C GLU A 180 -6.39 16.24 -3.17
N GLU A 181 -7.70 16.06 -3.00
CA GLU A 181 -8.67 16.33 -4.06
C GLU A 181 -8.68 17.81 -4.47
N VAL A 182 -8.66 18.73 -3.50
CA VAL A 182 -8.58 20.17 -3.75
C VAL A 182 -7.27 20.54 -4.46
N GLN A 183 -6.13 20.01 -3.99
CA GLN A 183 -4.84 20.26 -4.62
C GLN A 183 -4.78 19.70 -6.04
N ARG A 184 -5.28 18.48 -6.26
CA ARG A 184 -5.34 17.86 -7.59
C ARG A 184 -6.21 18.66 -8.54
N LYS A 185 -7.38 19.11 -8.08
CA LYS A 185 -8.26 20.00 -8.85
C LYS A 185 -7.56 21.29 -9.24
N GLN A 186 -6.87 21.94 -8.30
CA GLN A 186 -6.08 23.15 -8.57
C GLN A 186 -4.96 22.92 -9.58
N GLN A 187 -4.29 21.76 -9.52
CA GLN A 187 -3.26 21.38 -10.49
C GLN A 187 -3.85 21.24 -11.90
N PHE A 188 -4.99 20.55 -12.05
CA PHE A 188 -5.66 20.41 -13.35
C PHE A 188 -6.10 21.75 -13.92
N LEU A 189 -6.69 22.63 -13.10
CA LEU A 189 -7.09 23.97 -13.53
C LEU A 189 -5.87 24.78 -14.02
N LYS A 190 -4.75 24.70 -13.29
CA LYS A 190 -3.50 25.37 -13.67
C LYS A 190 -2.89 24.78 -14.95
N GLU A 191 -2.96 23.48 -15.15
CA GLU A 191 -2.51 22.82 -16.38
C GLU A 191 -3.35 23.26 -17.59
N ILE A 192 -4.67 23.33 -17.43
CA ILE A 192 -5.60 23.85 -18.46
C ILE A 192 -5.28 25.31 -18.79
N GLU A 193 -5.05 26.15 -17.77
CA GLU A 193 -4.73 27.56 -17.94
C GLU A 193 -3.44 27.75 -18.75
N ASN A 194 -2.38 27.01 -18.38
CA ASN A 194 -1.06 27.09 -18.99
C ASN A 194 -0.96 26.43 -20.36
N THR A 195 -1.93 25.59 -20.73
CA THR A 195 -1.92 24.93 -22.04
C THR A 195 -2.08 25.97 -23.16
N ASP A 196 -1.22 25.89 -24.17
CA ASP A 196 -1.37 26.69 -25.37
C ASP A 196 -2.52 26.12 -26.23
N ALA A 197 -3.56 26.94 -26.39
CA ALA A 197 -4.77 26.58 -27.14
C ALA A 197 -4.52 26.39 -28.64
N GLN A 198 -3.38 26.80 -29.19
CA GLN A 198 -3.06 26.65 -30.61
C GLN A 198 -2.26 25.38 -30.90
N THR A 199 -1.35 25.01 -29.99
CA THR A 199 -0.38 23.93 -30.25
C THR A 199 -0.69 22.65 -29.49
N SER A 200 -1.24 22.77 -28.27
CA SER A 200 -1.19 21.70 -27.27
C SER A 200 -2.57 21.27 -26.74
N LEU A 201 -3.67 21.58 -27.43
CA LEU A 201 -5.03 21.22 -26.98
C LEU A 201 -5.22 19.72 -26.70
N VAL A 202 -4.45 18.86 -27.37
CA VAL A 202 -4.57 17.42 -27.20
C VAL A 202 -4.28 16.95 -25.77
N THR A 203 -3.41 17.66 -25.04
CA THR A 203 -3.00 17.28 -23.68
C THR A 203 -4.11 17.50 -22.65
N ILE A 204 -5.06 18.39 -22.94
CA ILE A 204 -6.17 18.71 -22.02
C ILE A 204 -7.47 18.00 -22.37
N LEU A 205 -7.49 17.17 -23.42
CA LEU A 205 -8.69 16.38 -23.78
C LEU A 205 -9.08 15.40 -22.68
N VAL A 206 -8.11 14.85 -21.95
CA VAL A 206 -8.32 13.97 -20.81
C VAL A 206 -9.16 14.62 -19.69
N PHE A 207 -9.18 15.95 -19.62
CA PHE A 207 -9.97 16.71 -18.64
C PHE A 207 -11.42 16.95 -19.07
N THR A 208 -11.85 16.45 -20.24
CA THR A 208 -13.19 16.71 -20.79
C THR A 208 -14.18 15.56 -20.64
N ASN A 209 -13.73 14.43 -20.10
CA ASN A 209 -14.54 13.22 -19.96
C ASN A 209 -15.64 13.37 -18.89
N LYS A 210 -16.65 12.50 -18.93
CA LYS A 210 -17.83 12.53 -18.06
C LYS A 210 -17.55 12.26 -16.57
N TYR A 211 -16.38 11.74 -16.24
CA TYR A 211 -15.97 11.40 -14.87
C TYR A 211 -15.18 12.53 -14.16
N GLN A 212 -14.85 13.61 -14.88
CA GLN A 212 -14.11 14.74 -14.31
C GLN A 212 -15.00 15.65 -13.47
N ASP A 213 -14.38 16.37 -12.53
CA ASP A 213 -15.02 17.47 -11.81
C ASP A 213 -15.60 18.48 -12.80
N THR A 214 -16.82 18.97 -12.51
CA THR A 214 -17.57 19.82 -13.43
C THR A 214 -16.82 21.12 -13.76
N GLU A 215 -16.11 21.69 -12.79
CA GLU A 215 -15.35 22.93 -13.00
C GLU A 215 -14.14 22.69 -13.91
N VAL A 216 -13.39 21.62 -13.66
CA VAL A 216 -12.25 21.20 -14.50
C VAL A 216 -12.71 20.92 -15.93
N ARG A 217 -13.79 20.16 -16.09
CA ARG A 217 -14.38 19.86 -17.40
C ARG A 217 -14.79 21.11 -18.15
N ASN A 218 -15.49 22.03 -17.49
CA ASN A 218 -15.93 23.27 -18.11
C ASN A 218 -14.76 24.18 -18.49
N ALA A 219 -13.72 24.26 -17.65
CA ALA A 219 -12.51 25.03 -17.94
C ALA A 219 -11.77 24.46 -19.17
N ALA A 220 -11.60 23.14 -19.23
CA ALA A 220 -10.97 22.47 -20.38
C ALA A 220 -11.76 22.72 -21.68
N LEU A 221 -13.08 22.54 -21.65
CA LEU A 221 -13.95 22.80 -22.81
C LEU A 221 -13.91 24.27 -23.26
N ALA A 222 -13.89 25.22 -22.32
CA ALA A 222 -13.77 26.64 -22.64
C ALA A 222 -12.43 26.96 -23.30
N LYS A 223 -11.33 26.40 -22.77
CA LYS A 223 -9.98 26.56 -23.32
C LYS A 223 -9.87 25.99 -24.74
N ILE A 224 -10.39 24.79 -24.97
CA ILE A 224 -10.45 24.17 -26.31
C ILE A 224 -11.21 25.07 -27.28
N LYS A 225 -12.40 25.54 -26.89
CA LYS A 225 -13.26 26.37 -27.74
C LYS A 225 -12.72 27.80 -27.94
N SER A 226 -11.76 28.25 -27.14
CA SER A 226 -11.10 29.55 -27.37
C SER A 226 -10.23 29.56 -28.64
N ASN A 227 -9.85 28.39 -29.17
CA ASN A 227 -9.24 28.28 -30.49
C ASN A 227 -10.33 28.18 -31.56
N PRO A 228 -10.47 29.14 -32.49
CA PRO A 228 -11.48 29.08 -33.55
C PRO A 228 -11.38 27.86 -34.47
N GLN A 229 -10.19 27.25 -34.56
CA GLN A 229 -9.89 26.09 -35.42
C GLN A 229 -9.82 24.76 -34.64
N TRP A 230 -10.39 24.70 -33.43
CA TRP A 230 -10.29 23.53 -32.56
C TRP A 230 -10.81 22.24 -33.22
N GLN A 231 -11.87 22.30 -34.04
CA GLN A 231 -12.38 21.11 -34.75
C GLN A 231 -11.36 20.59 -35.76
N GLN A 232 -10.76 21.48 -36.56
CA GLN A 232 -9.71 21.11 -37.52
C GLN A 232 -8.46 20.58 -36.81
N TYR A 233 -8.13 21.14 -35.64
CA TYR A 233 -7.06 20.62 -34.79
C TYR A 233 -7.34 19.15 -34.39
N LEU A 234 -8.53 18.84 -33.87
CA LEU A 234 -8.88 17.46 -33.49
C LEU A 234 -8.85 16.50 -34.68
N VAL A 235 -9.40 16.93 -35.83
CA VAL A 235 -9.35 16.17 -37.09
C VAL A 235 -7.91 15.83 -37.48
N SER A 236 -6.98 16.79 -37.35
CA SER A 236 -5.56 16.55 -37.64
C SER A 236 -4.89 15.57 -36.67
N ARG A 237 -5.39 15.46 -35.43
CA ARG A 237 -4.84 14.59 -34.39
C ARG A 237 -5.31 13.15 -34.49
N LEU A 238 -6.48 12.89 -35.09
CA LEU A 238 -6.96 11.53 -35.38
C LEU A 238 -5.97 10.74 -36.26
N GLU A 239 -5.18 11.42 -37.10
CA GLU A 239 -4.20 10.77 -37.98
C GLU A 239 -2.80 10.63 -37.34
N THR A 240 -2.71 10.74 -36.01
CA THR A 240 -1.46 10.71 -35.24
C THR A 240 -1.58 9.76 -34.04
N PRO A 241 -0.47 9.46 -33.33
CA PRO A 241 -0.53 8.65 -32.10
C PRO A 241 -1.48 9.19 -31.02
N TRP A 242 -1.96 10.43 -31.14
CA TRP A 242 -2.95 11.03 -30.25
C TRP A 242 -4.42 10.68 -30.58
N ALA A 243 -4.66 9.71 -31.47
CA ALA A 243 -6.02 9.34 -31.86
C ALA A 243 -6.88 8.92 -30.66
N GLY A 244 -6.29 8.24 -29.66
CA GLY A 244 -6.99 7.77 -28.46
C GLY A 244 -7.60 8.91 -27.66
N GLU A 245 -6.84 9.98 -27.41
CA GLU A 245 -7.31 11.16 -26.68
C GLU A 245 -8.44 11.88 -27.42
N VAL A 246 -8.41 11.89 -28.74
CA VAL A 246 -9.49 12.47 -29.55
C VAL A 246 -10.73 11.59 -29.52
N PHE A 247 -10.61 10.25 -29.57
CA PHE A 247 -11.75 9.36 -29.40
C PHE A 247 -12.40 9.52 -28.03
N ALA A 248 -11.62 9.57 -26.96
CA ALA A 248 -12.13 9.83 -25.61
C ALA A 248 -12.90 11.16 -25.53
N PHE A 249 -12.39 12.22 -26.18
CA PHE A 249 -13.11 13.49 -26.28
C PHE A 249 -14.43 13.35 -27.04
N LEU A 250 -14.41 12.73 -28.22
CA LEU A 250 -15.56 12.62 -29.12
C LEU A 250 -16.67 11.70 -28.59
N ALA A 251 -16.32 10.69 -27.80
CA ALA A 251 -17.27 9.83 -27.10
C ALA A 251 -18.14 10.67 -26.15
N ASP A 252 -17.51 11.44 -25.27
CA ASP A 252 -18.22 12.18 -24.20
C ASP A 252 -18.71 13.58 -24.60
N ASN A 253 -18.28 14.14 -25.73
CA ASN A 253 -18.59 15.52 -26.13
C ASN A 253 -19.10 15.63 -27.57
N ASP A 254 -20.08 16.50 -27.79
CA ASP A 254 -20.61 16.77 -29.14
C ASP A 254 -19.77 17.81 -29.89
N VAL A 255 -19.64 17.61 -31.20
CA VAL A 255 -18.99 18.55 -32.12
C VAL A 255 -20.04 19.21 -33.02
N PRO A 256 -19.98 20.55 -33.23
CA PRO A 256 -20.95 21.25 -34.08
C PRO A 256 -20.93 20.80 -35.54
N ASP A 257 -19.74 20.66 -36.13
CA ASP A 257 -19.59 20.28 -37.54
C ASP A 257 -19.07 18.85 -37.65
N LYS A 258 -20.02 17.90 -37.58
CA LYS A 258 -19.71 16.46 -37.68
C LYS A 258 -19.08 16.08 -39.02
N SER A 259 -19.35 16.84 -40.09
CA SER A 259 -18.92 16.49 -41.45
C SER A 259 -17.40 16.50 -41.60
N LEU A 260 -16.71 17.33 -40.82
CA LEU A 260 -15.24 17.42 -40.79
C LEU A 260 -14.58 16.13 -40.33
N PHE A 261 -15.29 15.31 -39.53
CA PHE A 261 -14.69 14.17 -38.85
C PHE A 261 -14.90 12.84 -39.58
N PHE A 262 -15.84 12.73 -40.53
CA PHE A 262 -16.24 11.44 -41.09
C PHE A 262 -15.07 10.62 -41.63
N ARG A 263 -14.22 11.19 -42.49
CA ARG A 263 -13.04 10.47 -43.01
C ARG A 263 -11.91 10.33 -41.99
N SER A 264 -11.74 11.31 -41.11
CA SER A 264 -10.65 11.27 -40.13
C SER A 264 -10.92 10.31 -38.98
N ILE A 265 -12.19 10.03 -38.66
CA ILE A 265 -12.57 8.94 -37.74
C ILE A 265 -12.13 7.60 -38.32
N GLU A 266 -12.40 7.32 -39.60
CA GLU A 266 -11.95 6.09 -40.24
C GLU A 266 -10.43 5.93 -40.12
N LYS A 267 -9.67 6.97 -40.47
CA LYS A 267 -8.21 6.98 -40.33
C LYS A 267 -7.74 6.83 -38.88
N GLY A 268 -8.43 7.46 -37.93
CA GLY A 268 -8.14 7.33 -36.51
C GLY A 268 -8.33 5.91 -36.00
N ILE A 269 -9.38 5.21 -36.45
CA ILE A 269 -9.58 3.78 -36.11
C ILE A 269 -8.40 2.95 -36.63
N LEU A 270 -7.90 3.25 -37.83
CA LEU A 270 -6.72 2.58 -38.37
C LEU A 270 -5.45 2.89 -37.58
N GLU A 271 -5.31 4.10 -37.05
CA GLU A 271 -4.20 4.47 -36.18
C GLU A 271 -4.30 3.75 -34.82
N MET A 272 -5.50 3.67 -34.23
CA MET A 272 -5.75 2.86 -33.04
C MET A 272 -5.43 1.38 -33.26
N ALA A 273 -5.70 0.84 -34.46
CA ALA A 273 -5.33 -0.53 -34.81
C ALA A 273 -3.81 -0.75 -34.75
N LYS A 274 -3.01 0.22 -35.24
CA LYS A 274 -1.54 0.17 -35.12
C LYS A 274 -1.11 0.23 -33.66
N GLN A 275 -1.71 1.10 -32.86
CA GLN A 275 -1.39 1.22 -31.44
C GLN A 275 -1.70 -0.06 -30.67
N PHE A 276 -2.82 -0.73 -30.99
CA PHE A 276 -3.17 -2.00 -30.37
C PHE A 276 -2.19 -3.10 -30.78
N GLU A 277 -1.80 -3.17 -32.06
CA GLU A 277 -0.77 -4.11 -32.53
C GLU A 277 0.58 -3.87 -31.83
N ASP A 278 1.04 -2.62 -31.77
CA ASP A 278 2.28 -2.26 -31.08
C ASP A 278 2.21 -2.58 -29.58
N GLY A 279 1.07 -2.29 -28.94
CA GLY A 279 0.79 -2.62 -27.55
C GLY A 279 0.82 -4.12 -27.30
N MET A 280 0.25 -4.92 -28.20
CA MET A 280 0.31 -6.39 -28.15
C MET A 280 1.75 -6.92 -28.25
N ARG A 281 2.61 -6.29 -29.06
CA ARG A 281 4.02 -6.71 -29.22
C ARG A 281 4.91 -6.33 -28.03
N ARG A 282 4.68 -5.15 -27.44
CA ARG A 282 5.58 -4.57 -26.42
C ARG A 282 5.21 -4.88 -24.98
N THR A 283 3.97 -5.28 -24.71
CA THR A 283 3.48 -5.48 -23.34
C THR A 283 3.97 -6.80 -22.77
N HIS A 284 4.84 -6.77 -21.76
CA HIS A 284 5.32 -8.00 -21.12
C HIS A 284 4.22 -8.72 -20.31
N THR A 285 3.46 -7.96 -19.52
CA THR A 285 2.41 -8.50 -18.64
C THR A 285 1.13 -7.70 -18.87
N PHE A 286 0.13 -8.35 -19.47
CA PHE A 286 -1.18 -7.74 -19.70
C PHE A 286 -2.00 -7.71 -18.41
N TYR A 287 -2.79 -6.66 -18.21
CA TYR A 287 -3.81 -6.62 -17.17
C TYR A 287 -5.20 -6.92 -17.76
N ASP A 288 -6.12 -7.36 -16.90
CA ASP A 288 -7.50 -7.66 -17.29
C ASP A 288 -8.24 -6.40 -17.76
N GLY A 289 -8.75 -6.42 -18.99
CA GLY A 289 -9.42 -5.28 -19.59
C GLY A 289 -8.48 -4.25 -20.26
N GLN A 290 -7.22 -4.61 -20.53
CA GLN A 290 -6.36 -3.82 -21.42
C GLN A 290 -7.09 -3.51 -22.74
N PHE A 291 -6.95 -2.27 -23.24
CA PHE A 291 -7.56 -1.73 -24.46
C PHE A 291 -9.09 -1.55 -24.43
N TYR A 292 -9.73 -1.82 -23.28
CA TYR A 292 -11.19 -1.79 -23.18
C TYR A 292 -11.76 -0.38 -23.29
N SER A 293 -11.20 0.59 -22.55
CA SER A 293 -11.67 1.98 -22.58
C SER A 293 -11.55 2.57 -23.97
N GLU A 294 -10.40 2.38 -24.61
CA GLU A 294 -10.12 2.90 -25.94
C GLU A 294 -11.05 2.27 -27.00
N THR A 295 -11.42 1.01 -26.80
CA THR A 295 -12.42 0.34 -27.65
C THR A 295 -13.81 0.94 -27.46
N GLU A 296 -14.23 1.19 -26.22
CA GLU A 296 -15.51 1.85 -25.94
C GLU A 296 -15.56 3.25 -26.54
N ASP A 297 -14.51 4.06 -26.34
CA ASP A 297 -14.43 5.42 -26.88
C ASP A 297 -14.57 5.45 -28.40
N VAL A 298 -13.94 4.50 -29.10
CA VAL A 298 -14.07 4.34 -30.57
C VAL A 298 -15.51 4.00 -30.95
N LEU A 299 -16.12 3.01 -30.30
CA LEU A 299 -17.47 2.54 -30.66
C LEU A 299 -18.56 3.57 -30.30
N GLU A 300 -18.43 4.25 -29.16
CA GLU A 300 -19.31 5.36 -28.76
C GLU A 300 -19.17 6.54 -29.73
N THR A 301 -17.94 6.85 -30.17
CA THR A 301 -17.72 7.83 -31.24
C THR A 301 -18.43 7.40 -32.51
N ILE A 302 -18.24 6.17 -33.01
CA ILE A 302 -18.92 5.71 -34.24
C ILE A 302 -20.44 5.86 -34.12
N ALA A 303 -21.03 5.48 -32.99
CA ALA A 303 -22.47 5.60 -32.74
C ALA A 303 -22.97 7.05 -32.91
N LYS A 304 -22.19 8.05 -32.47
CA LYS A 304 -22.54 9.49 -32.59
C LYS A 304 -22.40 10.03 -34.01
N PHE A 305 -21.67 9.33 -34.87
CA PHE A 305 -21.45 9.66 -36.27
C PHE A 305 -22.17 8.69 -37.23
N GLU A 306 -23.10 7.86 -36.71
CA GLU A 306 -24.02 7.06 -37.53
C GLU A 306 -24.86 7.96 -38.45
N GLY A 307 -25.11 7.49 -39.67
CA GLY A 307 -25.81 8.25 -40.71
C GLY A 307 -24.89 9.00 -41.69
N SER A 308 -23.57 8.96 -41.50
CA SER A 308 -22.61 9.38 -42.53
C SER A 308 -22.56 8.37 -43.68
N GLU A 309 -22.19 8.80 -44.89
CA GLU A 309 -21.97 7.90 -46.05
C GLU A 309 -20.75 6.97 -45.87
N ILE A 310 -19.95 7.17 -44.81
CA ILE A 310 -18.74 6.38 -44.54
C ILE A 310 -19.10 5.10 -43.81
N ASN A 311 -18.68 3.97 -44.38
CA ASN A 311 -18.75 2.67 -43.72
C ASN A 311 -17.50 2.42 -42.88
N TYR A 312 -17.62 2.50 -41.54
CA TYR A 312 -16.50 2.26 -40.61
C TYR A 312 -16.19 0.77 -40.36
N VAL A 313 -17.05 -0.16 -40.81
CA VAL A 313 -16.91 -1.60 -40.56
C VAL A 313 -15.53 -2.16 -41.00
N PRO A 314 -14.96 -1.80 -42.16
CA PRO A 314 -13.63 -2.25 -42.55
C PRO A 314 -12.53 -1.80 -41.59
N ALA A 315 -12.62 -0.58 -41.06
CA ALA A 315 -11.64 -0.05 -40.11
C ALA A 315 -11.75 -0.75 -38.75
N VAL A 316 -12.98 -0.94 -38.24
CA VAL A 316 -13.20 -1.68 -36.98
C VAL A 316 -12.75 -3.13 -37.10
N ARG A 317 -12.90 -3.76 -38.27
CA ARG A 317 -12.36 -5.11 -38.51
C ARG A 317 -10.84 -5.17 -38.39
N LYS A 318 -10.12 -4.13 -38.84
CA LYS A 318 -8.67 -4.02 -38.67
C LYS A 318 -8.29 -3.80 -37.21
N LEU A 319 -9.01 -2.94 -36.48
CA LEU A 319 -8.82 -2.75 -35.04
C LEU A 319 -8.98 -4.08 -34.28
N ARG A 320 -10.02 -4.85 -34.60
CA ARG A 320 -10.24 -6.18 -34.01
C ARG A 320 -9.11 -7.15 -34.35
N ALA A 321 -8.65 -7.18 -35.59
CA ALA A 321 -7.58 -8.06 -36.03
C ALA A 321 -6.23 -7.74 -35.35
N ALA A 322 -5.97 -6.49 -34.99
CA ALA A 322 -4.76 -6.11 -34.26
C ALA A 322 -4.62 -6.83 -32.90
N LEU A 323 -5.75 -7.17 -32.26
CA LEU A 323 -5.77 -7.93 -31.00
C LEU A 323 -5.45 -9.42 -31.18
N ASP A 324 -5.41 -9.94 -32.41
CA ASP A 324 -4.98 -11.30 -32.73
C ASP A 324 -3.47 -11.39 -33.02
N THR A 325 -2.72 -10.31 -32.78
CA THR A 325 -1.26 -10.30 -32.93
C THR A 325 -0.63 -11.41 -32.06
N PRO A 326 0.21 -12.29 -32.65
CA PRO A 326 0.83 -13.37 -31.91
C PRO A 326 1.65 -12.87 -30.73
N LEU A 327 1.48 -13.54 -29.58
CA LEU A 327 2.26 -13.26 -28.38
C LEU A 327 3.57 -14.04 -28.40
N GLU A 328 4.63 -13.40 -27.94
CA GLU A 328 5.93 -14.00 -27.67
C GLU A 328 5.88 -14.91 -26.43
N SER A 329 6.80 -15.86 -26.35
CA SER A 329 6.81 -16.90 -25.31
C SER A 329 6.95 -16.38 -23.87
N TYR A 330 7.45 -15.15 -23.69
CA TYR A 330 7.61 -14.51 -22.38
C TYR A 330 6.38 -13.72 -21.93
N GLN A 331 5.39 -13.51 -22.81
CA GLN A 331 4.22 -12.69 -22.51
C GLN A 331 3.13 -13.52 -21.83
N ASN A 332 2.51 -12.93 -20.80
CA ASN A 332 1.40 -13.56 -20.08
C ASN A 332 0.05 -13.05 -20.63
N ARG A 333 -0.74 -13.93 -21.23
CA ARG A 333 -2.06 -13.59 -21.77
C ARG A 333 -3.04 -13.25 -20.64
N ALA A 334 -3.72 -12.11 -20.76
CA ALA A 334 -4.84 -11.72 -19.90
C ALA A 334 -6.18 -11.79 -20.66
N ASN A 335 -7.29 -11.59 -19.96
CA ASN A 335 -8.60 -11.50 -20.58
C ASN A 335 -8.81 -10.12 -21.21
N LEU A 336 -8.66 -10.04 -22.53
CA LEU A 336 -8.94 -8.83 -23.31
C LEU A 336 -10.46 -8.68 -23.55
N ARG A 337 -11.13 -8.00 -22.61
CA ARG A 337 -12.59 -7.82 -22.61
C ARG A 337 -13.12 -7.06 -23.83
N CYS A 338 -12.27 -6.31 -24.54
CA CYS A 338 -12.61 -5.59 -25.77
C CYS A 338 -12.94 -6.51 -26.95
N ILE A 339 -12.35 -7.71 -27.01
CA ILE A 339 -12.56 -8.68 -28.10
C ILE A 339 -14.05 -9.03 -28.28
N PRO A 340 -14.77 -9.54 -27.26
CA PRO A 340 -16.18 -9.88 -27.42
C PRO A 340 -17.07 -8.67 -27.72
N VAL A 341 -16.67 -7.47 -27.27
CA VAL A 341 -17.40 -6.22 -27.57
C VAL A 341 -17.30 -5.88 -29.06
N LEU A 342 -16.07 -5.92 -29.62
CA LEU A 342 -15.82 -5.71 -31.04
C LEU A 342 -16.51 -6.77 -31.91
N ASP A 343 -16.44 -8.05 -31.53
CA ASP A 343 -17.08 -9.14 -32.26
C ASP A 343 -18.61 -8.96 -32.31
N LYS A 344 -19.21 -8.58 -31.18
CA LYS A 344 -20.65 -8.27 -31.09
C LYS A 344 -21.02 -7.08 -31.97
N TRP A 345 -20.22 -6.00 -31.94
CA TRP A 345 -20.45 -4.82 -32.75
C TRP A 345 -20.35 -5.14 -34.25
N LEU A 346 -19.30 -5.87 -34.67
CA LEU A 346 -19.10 -6.27 -36.06
C LEU A 346 -20.23 -7.17 -36.57
N LYS A 347 -20.71 -8.12 -35.77
CA LYS A 347 -21.84 -8.98 -36.14
C LYS A 347 -23.12 -8.19 -36.41
N LYS A 348 -23.36 -7.11 -35.65
CA LYS A 348 -24.55 -6.25 -35.82
C LYS A 348 -24.49 -5.42 -37.11
N HIS A 349 -23.30 -5.07 -37.59
CA HIS A 349 -23.09 -4.14 -38.71
C HIS A 349 -22.48 -4.80 -39.96
N ALA A 350 -22.43 -6.13 -40.03
CA ALA A 350 -21.81 -6.87 -41.14
C ALA A 350 -22.70 -6.98 -42.41
N HIS A 351 -23.77 -6.18 -42.52
CA HIS A 351 -24.77 -6.25 -43.59
C HIS A 351 -24.60 -5.14 -44.63
#